data_AF-A0A955JU26-F1
#
_entry.id   AF-A0A955JU26-F1
#
_cell.length_a   1.000
_cell.length_b   1.000
_cell.length_c   1.000
_cell.angle_alpha   90.00
_cell.angle_beta   90.00
_cell.angle_gamma   90.00
#
_symmetry.space_group_name_H-M   'P 1'
#
loop_
_entity.id
_entity.type
_entity.pdbx_description
1 polymer ?
#
loop_
_entity_poly.entity_id
_entity_poly.type
_entity_poly.pdbx_seq_one_letter_code
_entity_poly.pdbx_strand_id
1 'polypeptide(L)'
;MADIDKMAVFETGVGVIEPTGRYTETEIVQSVEESQKPVEDPAVVCMDERRDIREPQPVREKVAGGNLCTFLHGAAAVEWTGFTKGALEAGPEQLVEDAADFLVASGETLGGHRHAHPGSTESKQHDKKSTGCGAVDKADKVDVDIVEHADDDEWVDAAKTDLGELFNADDYETARAGHAKMVEDENWRKWERGRIQEVVEKRDGVVELLDEDSDAFADESDDNAHQRHGHWAEVAKINKDDGKSNDRDNARIPAFQVDVAPIVRMAKAAATSEREFSRLLHSMYLRQLGTTYRLTRNMNIIR
;
A
#
# COMPACT_ATOMS: atom_id res chain seq x y z
N MET A 1 -12.07 30.17 14.12
CA MET A 1 -11.00 29.17 14.12
C MET A 1 -11.65 27.90 14.63
N ALA A 2 -11.95 26.95 13.75
CA ALA A 2 -12.66 25.74 14.12
C ALA A 2 -11.66 24.74 14.73
N ASP A 3 -12.06 24.10 15.84
CA ASP A 3 -11.30 23.08 16.57
C ASP A 3 -10.99 21.88 15.66
N ILE A 4 -9.78 21.84 15.11
CA ILE A 4 -9.22 20.67 14.39
C ILE A 4 -8.71 19.62 15.41
N ASP A 5 -8.61 19.96 16.69
CA ASP A 5 -8.17 19.08 17.79
C ASP A 5 -9.24 18.07 18.27
N LYS A 6 -10.35 17.92 17.55
CA LYS A 6 -11.40 16.90 17.82
C LYS A 6 -11.34 15.69 16.87
N MET A 7 -10.22 15.48 16.19
CA MET A 7 -10.08 14.34 15.27
C MET A 7 -9.94 13.03 16.05
N ALA A 8 -10.97 12.20 15.94
CA ALA A 8 -11.09 10.91 16.61
C ALA A 8 -9.90 10.00 16.30
N VAL A 9 -9.35 9.43 17.37
CA VAL A 9 -8.53 8.22 17.34
C VAL A 9 -9.46 7.09 16.88
N PHE A 10 -9.10 6.39 15.79
CA PHE A 10 -9.89 5.29 15.24
C PHE A 10 -10.01 4.15 16.26
N GLU A 11 -11.22 3.59 16.44
CA GLU A 11 -11.41 2.38 17.23
C GLU A 11 -10.73 1.20 16.52
N THR A 12 -9.88 0.50 17.27
CA THR A 12 -9.06 -0.63 16.86
C THR A 12 -9.93 -1.82 16.42
N GLY A 13 -9.77 -2.27 15.19
CA GLY A 13 -10.45 -3.47 14.67
C GLY A 13 -9.70 -4.00 13.46
N VAL A 14 -9.08 -5.18 13.62
CA VAL A 14 -8.33 -5.88 12.57
C VAL A 14 -9.33 -6.35 11.50
N GLY A 15 -9.38 -5.66 10.36
CA GLY A 15 -10.03 -6.17 9.16
C GLY A 15 -9.15 -7.26 8.56
N VAL A 16 -9.49 -8.53 8.82
CA VAL A 16 -8.82 -9.72 8.27
C VAL A 16 -9.47 -10.05 6.92
N ILE A 17 -8.71 -10.02 5.84
CA ILE A 17 -9.12 -10.63 4.56
C ILE A 17 -8.86 -12.14 4.65
N GLU A 18 -9.82 -12.93 4.17
CA GLU A 18 -9.94 -14.38 4.41
C GLU A 18 -8.61 -15.16 4.33
N PRO A 19 -8.36 -16.11 5.26
CA PRO A 19 -7.17 -16.96 5.27
C PRO A 19 -7.00 -17.83 4.02
N THR A 20 -5.75 -18.12 3.66
CA THR A 20 -5.35 -19.15 2.68
C THR A 20 -5.62 -20.61 3.10
N GLY A 21 -6.15 -20.82 4.31
CA GLY A 21 -6.52 -22.14 4.84
C GLY A 21 -5.40 -22.96 5.50
N ARG A 22 -4.18 -22.43 5.64
CA ARG A 22 -3.09 -23.09 6.39
C ARG A 22 -3.18 -22.93 7.90
N TYR A 23 -3.73 -21.81 8.36
CA TYR A 23 -3.86 -21.44 9.76
C TYR A 23 -5.33 -21.20 10.07
N THR A 24 -5.73 -21.52 11.30
CA THR A 24 -7.06 -21.16 11.79
C THR A 24 -7.18 -19.64 11.96
N GLU A 25 -8.39 -19.11 11.90
CA GLU A 25 -8.65 -17.67 12.17
C GLU A 25 -8.07 -17.25 13.53
N THR A 26 -8.18 -18.10 14.56
CA THR A 26 -7.63 -17.83 15.89
C THR A 26 -6.10 -17.71 15.87
N GLU A 27 -5.40 -18.57 15.14
CA GLU A 27 -3.93 -18.49 15.02
C GLU A 27 -3.49 -17.23 14.28
N ILE A 28 -4.25 -16.83 13.26
CA ILE A 28 -4.00 -15.61 12.49
C ILE A 28 -4.17 -14.38 13.36
N VAL A 29 -5.31 -14.26 14.04
CA VAL A 29 -5.59 -13.13 14.95
C VAL A 29 -4.52 -13.05 16.03
N GLN A 30 -4.17 -14.17 16.67
CA GLN A 30 -3.14 -14.20 17.69
C GLN A 30 -1.77 -13.77 17.15
N SER A 31 -1.35 -14.31 15.99
CA SER A 31 -0.06 -13.93 15.38
C SER A 31 -0.01 -12.44 15.09
N VAL A 32 -1.10 -11.90 14.53
CA VAL A 32 -1.22 -10.49 14.17
C VAL A 32 -1.16 -9.58 15.41
N GLU A 33 -1.80 -9.97 16.50
CA GLU A 33 -1.78 -9.22 17.76
C GLU A 33 -0.39 -9.24 18.41
N GLU A 34 0.27 -10.40 18.44
CA GLU A 34 1.60 -10.57 19.02
C GLU A 34 2.67 -9.75 18.28
N SER A 35 2.52 -9.59 16.97
CA SER A 35 3.42 -8.82 16.11
C SER A 35 3.14 -7.32 16.09
N GLN A 36 2.07 -6.81 16.72
CA GLN A 36 1.89 -5.36 16.83
C GLN A 36 2.88 -4.77 17.85
N LYS A 37 3.78 -3.92 17.36
CA LYS A 37 4.79 -3.23 18.16
C LYS A 37 4.74 -1.71 17.89
N PRO A 38 5.23 -0.88 18.83
CA PRO A 38 5.40 0.54 18.57
C PRO A 38 6.24 0.79 17.33
N VAL A 39 5.90 1.82 16.55
CA VAL A 39 6.71 2.26 15.41
C VAL A 39 8.06 2.80 15.92
N GLU A 40 9.14 2.33 15.30
CA GLU A 40 10.54 2.62 15.68
C GLU A 40 11.25 3.53 14.68
N ASP A 41 10.75 3.59 13.45
CA ASP A 41 11.32 4.35 12.34
C ASP A 41 10.19 5.07 11.57
N PRO A 42 10.36 6.35 11.22
CA PRO A 42 9.29 7.18 10.65
C PRO A 42 9.04 6.93 9.16
N ALA A 43 9.85 6.11 8.48
CA ALA A 43 9.62 5.80 7.08
C ALA A 43 8.36 4.94 6.91
N VAL A 44 7.55 5.27 5.90
CA VAL A 44 6.35 4.49 5.57
C VAL A 44 6.64 3.60 4.36
N VAL A 45 6.80 2.30 4.60
CA VAL A 45 7.25 1.32 3.60
C VAL A 45 6.08 0.55 2.99
N CYS A 46 6.38 -0.42 2.13
CA CYS A 46 5.34 -1.24 1.51
C CYS A 46 4.68 -2.17 2.54
N MET A 47 3.40 -2.47 2.36
CA MET A 47 2.66 -3.53 3.05
C MET A 47 3.23 -4.95 2.89
N ASP A 48 4.29 -5.13 2.10
CA ASP A 48 4.93 -6.41 1.88
C ASP A 48 5.84 -6.74 3.06
N GLU A 49 5.60 -7.89 3.64
CA GLU A 49 6.15 -8.26 4.92
C GLU A 49 7.22 -9.33 4.83
N ARG A 50 7.66 -9.66 3.60
CA ARG A 50 8.93 -10.35 3.41
C ARG A 50 10.04 -9.57 4.11
N ARG A 51 10.99 -10.32 4.67
CA ARG A 51 12.12 -9.74 5.39
C ARG A 51 13.07 -9.06 4.40
N ASP A 52 13.66 -7.96 4.86
CA ASP A 52 14.82 -7.40 4.16
C ASP A 52 16.00 -8.36 4.31
N ILE A 53 16.70 -8.63 3.21
CA ILE A 53 17.79 -9.62 3.21
C ILE A 53 19.07 -9.11 3.85
N ARG A 54 19.19 -7.80 4.08
CA ARG A 54 20.44 -7.17 4.52
C ARG A 54 20.58 -7.15 6.03
N GLU A 55 19.52 -6.79 6.73
CA GLU A 55 19.52 -6.64 8.19
C GLU A 55 18.11 -6.67 8.77
N PRO A 56 17.94 -7.02 10.06
CA PRO A 56 16.68 -6.85 10.75
C PRO A 56 16.17 -5.42 10.63
N GLN A 57 14.89 -5.25 10.33
CA GLN A 57 14.30 -3.95 10.05
C GLN A 57 13.56 -3.43 11.28
N PRO A 58 13.66 -2.12 11.59
CA PRO A 58 12.83 -1.52 12.62
C PRO A 58 11.35 -1.60 12.23
N VAL A 59 10.48 -1.53 13.22
CA VAL A 59 9.03 -1.49 13.00
C VAL A 59 8.65 -0.17 12.33
N ARG A 60 8.08 -0.25 11.12
CA ARG A 60 7.66 0.88 10.29
C ARG A 60 6.19 0.79 9.94
N GLU A 61 5.56 1.94 9.76
CA GLU A 61 4.23 2.01 9.17
C GLU A 61 4.26 1.53 7.71
N LYS A 62 3.15 0.95 7.23
CA LYS A 62 3.08 0.28 5.94
C LYS A 62 1.85 0.66 5.14
N VAL A 63 2.03 0.92 3.85
CA VAL A 63 0.94 1.13 2.87
C VAL A 63 1.32 0.49 1.53
N ALA A 64 0.38 0.31 0.63
CA ALA A 64 0.60 -0.22 -0.71
C ALA A 64 1.71 0.54 -1.46
N GLY A 65 2.85 -0.13 -1.70
CA GLY A 65 3.98 0.44 -2.44
C GLY A 65 4.74 1.56 -1.72
N GLY A 66 4.46 1.79 -0.43
CA GLY A 66 5.01 2.90 0.33
C GLY A 66 4.23 4.22 0.13
N ASN A 67 4.54 5.21 0.97
CA ASN A 67 3.80 6.48 1.01
C ASN A 67 3.78 7.22 -0.33
N LEU A 68 4.91 7.27 -1.05
CA LEU A 68 4.97 7.94 -2.35
C LEU A 68 4.02 7.32 -3.38
N CYS A 69 4.00 5.99 -3.51
CA CYS A 69 3.12 5.31 -4.47
C CYS A 69 1.64 5.54 -4.11
N THR A 70 1.30 5.34 -2.83
CA THR A 70 -0.07 5.52 -2.33
C THR A 70 -0.54 6.96 -2.55
N PHE A 71 0.26 7.95 -2.15
CA PHE A 71 -0.09 9.36 -2.30
C PHE A 71 -0.19 9.78 -3.77
N LEU A 72 0.79 9.43 -4.62
CA LEU A 72 0.80 9.80 -6.03
C LEU A 72 -0.49 9.36 -6.74
N HIS A 73 -0.88 8.10 -6.57
CA HIS A 73 -2.10 7.58 -7.20
C HIS A 73 -3.35 8.22 -6.60
N GLY A 74 -3.40 8.37 -5.27
CA GLY A 74 -4.55 8.99 -4.62
C GLY A 74 -4.76 10.46 -5.02
N ALA A 75 -3.67 11.23 -5.00
CA ALA A 75 -3.66 12.64 -5.37
C ALA A 75 -3.98 12.85 -6.85
N ALA A 76 -3.49 11.98 -7.74
CA ALA A 76 -3.79 12.07 -9.16
C ALA A 76 -5.26 11.79 -9.47
N ALA A 77 -5.84 10.73 -8.88
CA ALA A 77 -7.23 10.35 -9.12
C ALA A 77 -8.21 11.49 -8.76
N VAL A 78 -7.92 12.24 -7.69
CA VAL A 78 -8.77 13.34 -7.25
C VAL A 78 -8.35 14.70 -7.80
N GLU A 79 -7.40 14.75 -8.73
CA GLU A 79 -6.85 15.97 -9.31
C GLU A 79 -6.42 16.97 -8.21
N TRP A 80 -5.61 16.50 -7.25
CA TRP A 80 -5.15 17.26 -6.08
C TRP A 80 -4.67 18.66 -6.46
N THR A 81 -5.10 19.68 -5.69
CA THR A 81 -4.87 21.09 -6.03
C THR A 81 -3.40 21.50 -6.04
N GLY A 82 -2.51 20.72 -5.39
CA GLY A 82 -1.07 20.92 -5.48
C GLY A 82 -0.48 20.58 -6.85
N PHE A 83 -1.17 19.77 -7.67
CA PHE A 83 -0.75 19.49 -9.03
C PHE A 83 -1.25 20.55 -10.01
N THR A 84 -0.36 20.97 -10.91
CA THR A 84 -0.77 21.82 -12.02
C THR A 84 -1.51 20.99 -13.08
N LYS A 85 -2.44 21.62 -13.81
CA LYS A 85 -3.13 20.98 -14.94
C LYS A 85 -2.16 20.38 -15.96
N GLY A 86 -1.04 21.08 -16.23
CA GLY A 86 -0.01 20.60 -17.14
C GLY A 86 0.72 19.36 -16.63
N ALA A 87 0.96 19.25 -15.31
CA ALA A 87 1.56 18.07 -14.72
C ALA A 87 0.61 16.87 -14.76
N LEU A 88 -0.69 17.08 -14.50
CA LEU A 88 -1.72 16.04 -14.65
C LEU A 88 -1.80 15.51 -16.08
N GLU A 89 -1.77 16.40 -17.08
CA GLU A 89 -1.76 16.03 -18.51
C GLU A 89 -0.46 15.31 -18.93
N ALA A 90 0.68 15.65 -18.34
CA ALA A 90 1.97 14.99 -18.58
C ALA A 90 2.05 13.59 -17.97
N GLY A 91 1.24 13.32 -16.94
CA GLY A 91 1.12 12.01 -16.30
C GLY A 91 2.17 11.74 -15.21
N PRO A 92 2.30 10.48 -14.79
CA PRO A 92 2.97 10.13 -13.53
C PRO A 92 4.47 10.44 -13.48
N GLU A 93 5.17 10.49 -14.61
CA GLU A 93 6.60 10.84 -14.64
C GLU A 93 6.87 12.26 -14.15
N GLN A 94 5.95 13.19 -14.41
CA GLN A 94 6.05 14.56 -13.92
C GLN A 94 5.57 14.68 -12.47
N LEU A 95 4.51 13.94 -12.13
CA LEU A 95 3.86 14.03 -10.82
C LEU A 95 4.64 13.36 -9.69
N VAL A 96 5.45 12.34 -9.98
CA VAL A 96 6.19 11.58 -8.95
C VAL A 96 7.21 12.44 -8.19
N GLU A 97 7.88 13.37 -8.86
CA GLU A 97 8.83 14.30 -8.23
C GLU A 97 8.07 15.32 -7.37
N ASP A 98 7.00 15.91 -7.91
CA ASP A 98 6.16 16.89 -7.21
C ASP A 98 5.53 16.28 -5.94
N ALA A 99 5.03 15.04 -6.05
CA ALA A 99 4.48 14.28 -4.93
C ALA A 99 5.54 14.00 -3.85
N ALA A 100 6.75 13.61 -4.27
CA ALA A 100 7.83 13.32 -3.35
C ALA A 100 8.35 14.58 -2.63
N ASP A 101 8.49 15.69 -3.35
CA ASP A 101 8.88 16.99 -2.78
C ASP A 101 7.85 17.48 -1.77
N PHE A 102 6.56 17.34 -2.10
CA PHE A 102 5.48 17.66 -1.17
C PHE A 102 5.57 16.80 0.11
N LEU A 103 5.68 15.48 -0.02
CA LEU A 103 5.71 14.56 1.12
C LEU A 103 6.90 14.87 2.04
N VAL A 104 8.11 15.05 1.47
CA VAL A 104 9.30 15.42 2.24
C VAL A 104 9.12 16.79 2.91
N ALA A 105 8.58 17.78 2.20
CA ALA A 105 8.29 19.10 2.78
C ALA A 105 7.24 19.06 3.89
N SER A 106 6.33 18.09 3.85
CA SER A 106 5.32 17.86 4.90
C SER A 106 5.86 17.11 6.13
N GLY A 107 7.12 16.67 6.08
CA GLY A 107 7.79 15.95 7.17
C GLY A 107 7.72 14.43 7.08
N GLU A 108 7.18 13.87 5.99
CA GLU A 108 7.17 12.42 5.77
C GLU A 108 8.57 11.93 5.38
N THR A 109 8.94 10.75 5.90
CA THR A 109 10.10 10.01 5.40
C THR A 109 9.62 9.02 4.34
N LEU A 110 10.16 9.13 3.12
CA LEU A 110 9.74 8.29 2.01
C LEU A 110 10.20 6.84 2.22
N GLY A 111 9.33 5.89 1.90
CA GLY A 111 9.62 4.47 2.02
C GLY A 111 9.12 3.65 0.83
N GLY A 112 9.75 2.50 0.62
CA GLY A 112 9.37 1.53 -0.40
C GLY A 112 10.28 0.30 -0.35
N HIS A 113 10.17 -0.57 -1.35
CA HIS A 113 11.10 -1.67 -1.50
C HIS A 113 11.41 -2.00 -2.96
N ARG A 114 12.46 -2.81 -3.14
CA ARG A 114 12.77 -3.58 -4.35
C ARG A 114 12.97 -5.05 -3.98
N HIS A 115 13.04 -5.91 -5.00
CA HIS A 115 13.51 -7.28 -4.79
C HIS A 115 15.00 -7.41 -5.09
N ALA A 116 15.69 -8.24 -4.32
CA ALA A 116 16.98 -8.78 -4.67
C ALA A 116 16.84 -9.89 -5.70
N HIS A 117 17.89 -10.13 -6.48
CA HIS A 117 17.93 -11.35 -7.29
C HIS A 117 18.21 -12.59 -6.44
N PRO A 118 17.72 -13.77 -6.87
CA PRO A 118 18.05 -15.06 -6.29
C PRO A 118 19.54 -15.22 -6.04
N GLY A 119 19.92 -15.46 -4.78
CA GLY A 119 21.32 -15.66 -4.38
C GLY A 119 22.21 -14.42 -4.41
N SER A 120 21.66 -13.19 -4.38
CA SER A 120 22.44 -11.95 -4.33
C SER A 120 21.98 -11.00 -3.23
N THR A 121 22.93 -10.30 -2.60
CA THR A 121 22.64 -9.17 -1.69
C THR A 121 22.65 -7.82 -2.41
N GLU A 122 22.66 -7.84 -3.74
CA GLU A 122 22.74 -6.65 -4.59
C GLU A 122 21.42 -6.47 -5.33
N SER A 123 20.84 -5.27 -5.25
CA SER A 123 19.77 -4.87 -6.16
C SER A 123 20.35 -4.90 -7.57
N LYS A 124 19.79 -5.68 -8.50
CA LYS A 124 19.91 -5.21 -9.89
C LYS A 124 19.19 -3.87 -9.93
N GLN A 125 19.76 -2.89 -10.62
CA GLN A 125 18.89 -2.00 -11.37
C GLN A 125 18.14 -2.92 -12.32
N HIS A 126 16.97 -3.43 -11.91
CA HIS A 126 16.01 -3.92 -12.86
C HIS A 126 15.91 -2.83 -13.91
N ASP A 127 15.94 -3.20 -15.19
CA ASP A 127 15.54 -2.30 -16.26
C ASP A 127 14.36 -1.48 -15.74
N LYS A 128 14.42 -0.14 -15.80
CA LYS A 128 13.58 0.86 -15.08
C LYS A 128 12.06 0.65 -15.07
N LYS A 129 11.59 -0.41 -15.71
CA LYS A 129 10.23 -0.89 -15.90
C LYS A 129 9.67 -1.76 -14.76
N SER A 130 10.49 -2.43 -13.94
CA SER A 130 9.99 -3.26 -12.83
C SER A 130 10.77 -3.00 -11.55
N THR A 131 10.06 -3.03 -10.44
CA THR A 131 10.59 -2.73 -9.10
C THR A 131 10.68 -3.96 -8.23
N GLY A 132 9.99 -5.05 -8.60
CA GLY A 132 9.71 -6.18 -7.72
C GLY A 132 8.51 -5.93 -6.82
N CYS A 133 8.19 -4.66 -6.53
CA CYS A 133 7.05 -4.32 -5.69
C CYS A 133 5.73 -4.55 -6.43
N GLY A 134 4.95 -5.55 -5.98
CA GLY A 134 3.67 -5.89 -6.59
C GLY A 134 2.67 -4.73 -6.62
N ALA A 135 2.66 -3.88 -5.59
CA ALA A 135 1.79 -2.71 -5.49
C ALA A 135 2.13 -1.61 -6.52
N VAL A 136 3.42 -1.47 -6.84
CA VAL A 136 3.91 -0.50 -7.83
C VAL A 136 3.78 -1.09 -9.24
N ASP A 137 4.32 -2.29 -9.46
CA ASP A 137 4.40 -2.93 -10.77
C ASP A 137 3.03 -3.31 -11.35
N LYS A 138 2.02 -3.53 -10.49
CA LYS A 138 0.63 -3.85 -10.91
C LYS A 138 -0.33 -2.66 -10.80
N ALA A 139 0.18 -1.43 -10.61
CA ALA A 139 -0.63 -0.23 -10.41
C ALA A 139 -1.79 -0.04 -11.40
N ASP A 140 -1.54 -0.22 -12.70
CA ASP A 140 -2.56 -0.14 -13.75
C ASP A 140 -3.70 -1.15 -13.54
N LYS A 141 -3.34 -2.34 -13.08
CA LYS A 141 -4.30 -3.41 -12.82
C LYS A 141 -5.06 -3.20 -11.51
N VAL A 142 -4.44 -2.51 -10.54
CA VAL A 142 -5.10 -2.10 -9.30
C VAL A 142 -6.20 -1.09 -9.60
N ASP A 143 -5.91 -0.09 -10.44
CA ASP A 143 -6.91 0.92 -10.80
C ASP A 143 -8.09 0.28 -11.57
N VAL A 144 -7.85 -0.74 -12.40
CA VAL A 144 -8.93 -1.55 -13.01
C VAL A 144 -9.78 -2.27 -11.96
N ASP A 145 -9.16 -2.94 -10.97
CA ASP A 145 -9.94 -3.64 -9.92
C ASP A 145 -10.79 -2.65 -9.10
N ILE A 146 -10.28 -1.44 -8.82
CA ILE A 146 -11.04 -0.38 -8.13
C ILE A 146 -12.29 -0.04 -8.93
N VAL A 147 -12.17 0.16 -10.25
CA VAL A 147 -13.31 0.48 -11.12
C VAL A 147 -14.29 -0.68 -11.21
N GLU A 148 -13.82 -1.92 -11.23
CA GLU A 148 -14.68 -3.10 -11.31
C GLU A 148 -15.42 -3.37 -9.99
N HIS A 149 -14.79 -3.15 -8.84
CA HIS A 149 -15.25 -3.66 -7.55
C HIS A 149 -15.60 -2.63 -6.48
N ALA A 150 -15.22 -1.35 -6.62
CA ALA A 150 -15.45 -0.39 -5.55
C ALA A 150 -16.94 -0.15 -5.21
N ASP A 151 -17.87 -0.47 -6.12
CA ASP A 151 -19.32 -0.40 -5.88
C ASP A 151 -19.91 -1.70 -5.32
N ASP A 152 -19.12 -2.78 -5.22
CA ASP A 152 -19.58 -4.03 -4.61
C ASP A 152 -19.86 -3.79 -3.12
N ASP A 153 -20.98 -4.33 -2.62
CA ASP A 153 -21.42 -4.14 -1.23
C ASP A 153 -20.30 -4.48 -0.23
N GLU A 154 -19.51 -5.51 -0.52
CA GLU A 154 -18.38 -5.94 0.32
C GLU A 154 -17.29 -4.87 0.46
N TRP A 155 -16.93 -4.16 -0.62
CA TRP A 155 -15.91 -3.10 -0.59
C TRP A 155 -16.45 -1.84 0.08
N VAL A 156 -17.70 -1.49 -0.20
CA VAL A 156 -18.36 -0.34 0.41
C VAL A 156 -18.50 -0.55 1.92
N ASP A 157 -18.89 -1.75 2.35
CA ASP A 157 -19.03 -2.07 3.78
C ASP A 157 -17.68 -2.17 4.49
N ALA A 158 -16.63 -2.66 3.82
CA ALA A 158 -15.26 -2.57 4.33
C ALA A 158 -14.84 -1.10 4.52
N ALA A 159 -15.06 -0.25 3.52
CA ALA A 159 -14.73 1.18 3.59
C ALA A 159 -15.48 1.92 4.71
N LYS A 160 -16.79 1.65 4.89
CA LYS A 160 -17.57 2.18 6.02
C LYS A 160 -17.00 1.74 7.36
N THR A 161 -16.63 0.46 7.47
CA THR A 161 -16.09 -0.12 8.70
C THR A 161 -14.71 0.43 9.04
N ASP A 162 -13.89 0.69 8.02
CA ASP A 162 -12.51 1.12 8.22
C ASP A 162 -12.33 2.62 8.39
N LEU A 163 -13.08 3.42 7.62
CA LEU A 163 -13.03 4.87 7.70
C LEU A 163 -13.98 5.42 8.76
N GLY A 164 -14.98 4.64 9.21
CA GLY A 164 -15.91 5.01 10.26
C GLY A 164 -16.63 6.33 9.96
N GLU A 165 -16.53 7.30 10.88
CA GLU A 165 -17.13 8.63 10.72
C GLU A 165 -16.52 9.46 9.56
N LEU A 166 -15.35 9.06 9.05
CA LEU A 166 -14.73 9.72 7.90
C LEU A 166 -15.26 9.21 6.56
N PHE A 167 -16.04 8.12 6.55
CA PHE A 167 -16.63 7.61 5.32
C PHE A 167 -17.66 8.58 4.76
N ASN A 168 -17.49 8.94 3.49
CA ASN A 168 -18.42 9.75 2.73
C ASN A 168 -18.66 9.11 1.36
N ALA A 169 -19.91 8.69 1.10
CA ALA A 169 -20.27 7.98 -0.12
C ALA A 169 -20.03 8.81 -1.40
N ASP A 170 -20.32 10.12 -1.39
CA ASP A 170 -20.15 10.98 -2.57
C ASP A 170 -18.67 11.19 -2.91
N ASP A 171 -17.81 11.33 -1.89
CA ASP A 171 -16.37 11.48 -2.10
C ASP A 171 -15.68 10.14 -2.43
N TYR A 172 -16.19 9.02 -1.90
CA TYR A 172 -15.77 7.68 -2.32
C TYR A 172 -16.07 7.42 -3.80
N GLU A 173 -17.28 7.74 -4.26
CA GLU A 173 -17.65 7.65 -5.68
C GLU A 173 -16.82 8.62 -6.54
N THR A 174 -16.59 9.84 -6.04
CA THR A 174 -15.71 10.80 -6.74
C THR A 174 -14.29 10.23 -6.91
N ALA A 175 -13.75 9.60 -5.88
CA ALA A 175 -12.43 8.98 -5.92
C ALA A 175 -12.39 7.81 -6.93
N ARG A 176 -13.39 6.90 -6.89
CA ARG A 176 -13.54 5.80 -7.85
C ARG A 176 -13.61 6.31 -9.30
N ALA A 177 -14.41 7.34 -9.57
CA ALA A 177 -14.49 7.96 -10.89
C ALA A 177 -13.15 8.58 -11.33
N GLY A 178 -12.37 9.09 -10.38
CA GLY A 178 -10.99 9.54 -10.58
C GLY A 178 -10.06 8.41 -11.05
N HIS A 179 -10.08 7.27 -10.37
CA HIS A 179 -9.33 6.07 -10.79
C HIS A 179 -9.77 5.58 -12.18
N ALA A 180 -11.07 5.68 -12.51
CA ALA A 180 -11.56 5.33 -13.85
C ALA A 180 -10.91 6.16 -14.97
N LYS A 181 -10.75 7.48 -14.76
CA LYS A 181 -10.02 8.34 -15.72
C LYS A 181 -8.56 7.90 -15.89
N MET A 182 -7.91 7.50 -14.79
CA MET A 182 -6.52 7.02 -14.84
C MET A 182 -6.38 5.72 -15.63
N VAL A 183 -7.37 4.83 -15.58
CA VAL A 183 -7.41 3.59 -16.40
C VAL A 183 -7.47 3.90 -17.89
N GLU A 184 -8.22 4.94 -18.28
CA GLU A 184 -8.37 5.37 -19.68
C GLU A 184 -7.08 6.04 -20.20
N ASP A 185 -6.33 6.73 -19.34
CA ASP A 185 -5.12 7.47 -19.69
C ASP A 185 -3.94 6.52 -20.05
N GLU A 186 -3.37 6.71 -21.24
CA GLU A 186 -2.22 5.92 -21.69
C GLU A 186 -0.92 6.24 -20.94
N ASN A 187 -0.73 7.47 -20.46
CA ASN A 187 0.45 7.89 -19.72
C ASN A 187 0.54 7.12 -18.40
N TRP A 188 -0.59 6.96 -17.71
CA TRP A 188 -0.70 6.18 -16.48
C TRP A 188 -0.47 4.68 -16.65
N ARG A 189 -0.77 4.13 -17.84
CA ARG A 189 -0.56 2.70 -18.11
C ARG A 189 0.88 2.36 -18.46
N LYS A 190 1.58 3.25 -19.17
CA LYS A 190 2.85 2.94 -19.87
C LYS A 190 4.11 3.53 -19.24
N TRP A 191 4.00 4.28 -18.14
CA TRP A 191 5.16 4.92 -17.51
C TRP A 191 6.15 3.96 -16.83
N GLU A 192 7.38 4.43 -16.65
CA GLU A 192 8.46 3.74 -15.94
C GLU A 192 8.25 3.77 -14.42
N ARG A 193 7.56 2.76 -13.90
CA ARG A 193 7.21 2.63 -12.47
C ARG A 193 8.43 2.54 -11.54
N GLY A 194 9.59 2.10 -12.07
CA GLY A 194 10.88 2.13 -11.38
C GLY A 194 11.28 3.50 -10.85
N ARG A 195 10.70 4.55 -11.42
CA ARG A 195 10.93 5.93 -11.00
C ARG A 195 10.53 6.19 -9.54
N ILE A 196 9.53 5.49 -9.00
CA ILE A 196 9.11 5.66 -7.59
C ILE A 196 10.31 5.41 -6.67
N GLN A 197 10.94 4.24 -6.75
CA GLN A 197 12.05 3.89 -5.87
C GLN A 197 13.30 4.75 -6.13
N GLU A 198 13.58 5.13 -7.39
CA GLU A 198 14.67 6.08 -7.68
C GLU A 198 14.45 7.43 -6.98
N VAL A 199 13.20 7.91 -6.96
CA VAL A 199 12.82 9.17 -6.32
C VAL A 199 12.90 9.09 -4.80
N VAL A 200 12.51 7.95 -4.21
CA VAL A 200 12.68 7.67 -2.78
C VAL A 200 14.17 7.73 -2.41
N GLU A 201 15.04 7.01 -3.14
CA GLU A 201 16.49 7.01 -2.87
C GLU A 201 17.12 8.40 -3.00
N LYS A 202 16.72 9.18 -4.01
CA LYS A 202 17.23 10.55 -4.23
C LYS A 202 16.89 11.54 -3.12
N ARG A 203 15.90 11.21 -2.29
CA ARG A 203 15.40 12.04 -1.19
C ARG A 203 15.76 11.45 0.17
N ASP A 204 16.82 10.66 0.21
CA ASP A 204 17.33 9.99 1.41
C ASP A 204 16.26 9.13 2.12
N GLY A 205 15.27 8.63 1.36
CA GLY A 205 14.25 7.72 1.85
C GLY A 205 14.75 6.28 1.97
N VAL A 206 13.93 5.42 2.57
CA VAL A 206 14.24 4.01 2.80
C VAL A 206 13.72 3.16 1.64
N VAL A 207 14.63 2.45 0.96
CA VAL A 207 14.27 1.39 0.01
C VAL A 207 14.77 0.05 0.55
N GLU A 208 13.81 -0.75 1.01
CA GLU A 208 14.06 -2.10 1.50
C GLU A 208 14.40 -3.05 0.34
N LEU A 209 15.17 -4.09 0.61
CA LEU A 209 15.58 -5.08 -0.37
C LEU A 209 15.05 -6.44 0.08
N LEU A 210 13.92 -6.83 -0.49
CA LEU A 210 13.23 -8.06 -0.11
C LEU A 210 13.73 -9.23 -0.95
N ASP A 211 13.71 -10.42 -0.38
CA ASP A 211 14.09 -11.63 -1.11
C ASP A 211 13.06 -11.95 -2.21
N GLU A 212 13.52 -12.24 -3.42
CA GLU A 212 12.71 -12.84 -4.48
C GLU A 212 12.53 -14.35 -4.23
N ASP A 213 13.46 -14.99 -3.49
CA ASP A 213 13.56 -16.44 -3.25
C ASP A 213 12.78 -16.97 -2.02
N SER A 214 11.71 -16.31 -1.55
CA SER A 214 10.87 -16.90 -0.49
C SER A 214 10.06 -18.15 -0.94
N ASP A 215 10.52 -18.84 -2.00
CA ASP A 215 10.24 -20.23 -2.36
C ASP A 215 10.95 -21.24 -1.42
N ALA A 216 11.82 -20.81 -0.50
CA ALA A 216 12.61 -21.69 0.39
C ALA A 216 11.85 -22.36 1.55
N PHE A 217 10.52 -22.52 1.45
CA PHE A 217 9.75 -23.48 2.25
C PHE A 217 9.16 -24.62 1.38
N ALA A 218 9.70 -24.85 0.18
CA ALA A 218 9.52 -26.09 -0.54
C ALA A 218 10.50 -27.13 0.03
N ASP A 219 10.01 -27.92 0.99
CA ASP A 219 10.61 -29.20 1.32
C ASP A 219 10.68 -30.05 0.03
N GLU A 220 11.85 -30.63 -0.23
CA GLU A 220 12.19 -31.38 -1.44
C GLU A 220 11.48 -32.75 -1.47
N SER A 221 10.17 -32.80 -1.67
CA SER A 221 9.50 -34.02 -2.16
C SER A 221 8.02 -33.79 -2.47
N ASP A 222 7.68 -33.39 -3.70
CA ASP A 222 6.59 -34.06 -4.43
C ASP A 222 6.49 -33.55 -5.87
N ASP A 223 6.68 -34.48 -6.81
CA ASP A 223 6.57 -34.34 -8.26
C ASP A 223 5.10 -34.14 -8.72
N ASN A 224 4.46 -33.04 -8.32
CA ASN A 224 3.17 -32.64 -8.92
C ASN A 224 3.11 -31.15 -9.22
N ALA A 225 3.67 -30.80 -10.37
CA ALA A 225 3.15 -29.86 -11.35
C ALA A 225 1.96 -28.97 -10.92
N HIS A 226 2.27 -27.83 -10.31
CA HIS A 226 1.68 -26.51 -10.57
C HIS A 226 2.63 -25.47 -9.99
N GLN A 227 3.40 -24.78 -10.84
CA GLN A 227 4.22 -23.64 -10.44
C GLN A 227 3.30 -22.57 -9.83
N ARG A 228 3.29 -22.50 -8.49
CA ARG A 228 2.58 -21.49 -7.71
C ARG A 228 3.46 -20.25 -7.71
N HIS A 229 3.12 -19.26 -8.53
CA HIS A 229 3.80 -17.97 -8.44
C HIS A 229 3.41 -17.26 -7.14
N GLY A 230 4.37 -17.14 -6.21
CA GLY A 230 4.56 -15.94 -5.38
C GLY A 230 3.49 -15.63 -4.34
N HIS A 231 3.31 -16.51 -3.36
CA HIS A 231 2.45 -16.25 -2.20
C HIS A 231 3.29 -16.28 -0.91
N TRP A 232 3.52 -15.10 -0.30
CA TRP A 232 4.20 -15.02 0.99
C TRP A 232 3.23 -14.73 2.14
N ALA A 233 2.26 -13.83 1.96
CA ALA A 233 1.28 -13.50 3.00
C ALA A 233 0.10 -14.49 3.03
N GLU A 234 -0.35 -14.85 4.23
CA GLU A 234 -1.46 -15.79 4.48
C GLU A 234 -2.77 -15.06 4.81
N VAL A 235 -2.68 -13.76 5.08
CA VAL A 235 -3.77 -12.86 5.49
C VAL A 235 -3.44 -11.44 5.03
N ALA A 236 -4.46 -10.60 4.84
CA ALA A 236 -4.28 -9.15 4.82
C ALA A 236 -5.00 -8.48 5.98
N LYS A 237 -4.38 -7.44 6.54
CA LYS A 237 -4.83 -6.67 7.70
C LYS A 237 -4.88 -5.19 7.38
N ILE A 238 -5.99 -4.56 7.72
CA ILE A 238 -6.05 -3.11 7.93
C ILE A 238 -5.85 -2.81 9.41
N ASN A 239 -4.78 -2.06 9.73
CA ASN A 239 -4.44 -1.64 11.08
C ASN A 239 -4.91 -0.21 11.34
N LYS A 240 -5.64 -0.03 12.44
CA LYS A 240 -6.21 1.25 12.88
C LYS A 240 -5.50 1.81 14.11
N ASP A 241 -4.59 1.04 14.71
CA ASP A 241 -3.82 1.42 15.90
C ASP A 241 -2.74 2.43 15.52
N ASP A 242 -2.95 3.71 15.84
CA ASP A 242 -1.95 4.75 15.65
C ASP A 242 -0.67 4.46 16.47
N GLY A 243 0.49 4.74 15.87
CA GLY A 243 1.80 4.53 16.48
C GLY A 243 2.23 3.06 16.65
N LYS A 244 1.49 2.10 16.10
CA LYS A 244 1.89 0.69 16.05
C LYS A 244 1.87 0.16 14.61
N SER A 245 2.76 -0.79 14.33
CA SER A 245 2.71 -1.56 13.10
C SER A 245 3.21 -2.99 13.34
N ASN A 246 3.16 -3.83 12.30
CA ASN A 246 3.65 -5.20 12.35
C ASN A 246 5.17 -5.24 12.45
N ASP A 247 5.67 -5.95 13.46
CA ASP A 247 7.02 -6.46 13.52
C ASP A 247 7.13 -7.71 12.65
N ARG A 248 7.38 -7.49 11.36
CA ARG A 248 7.42 -8.56 10.34
C ARG A 248 8.52 -9.59 10.60
N ASP A 249 9.62 -9.17 11.23
CA ASP A 249 10.74 -10.05 11.49
C ASP A 249 10.42 -11.06 12.58
N ASN A 250 9.50 -10.73 13.50
CA ASN A 250 9.05 -11.62 14.57
C ASN A 250 7.61 -12.15 14.39
N ALA A 251 6.91 -11.75 13.32
CA ALA A 251 5.58 -12.26 13.00
C ALA A 251 5.64 -13.78 12.68
N ARG A 252 4.80 -14.57 13.36
CA ARG A 252 4.72 -16.02 13.16
C ARG A 252 4.02 -16.38 11.85
N ILE A 253 3.00 -15.60 11.48
CA ILE A 253 2.25 -15.75 10.24
C ILE A 253 2.47 -14.47 9.40
N PRO A 254 3.03 -14.62 8.20
CA PRO A 254 3.07 -13.58 7.19
C PRO A 254 1.72 -12.90 6.94
N ALA A 255 1.66 -11.58 7.08
CA ALA A 255 0.47 -10.78 6.81
C ALA A 255 0.81 -9.63 5.89
N PHE A 256 -0.04 -9.31 4.92
CA PHE A 256 -0.03 -7.99 4.31
C PHE A 256 -0.64 -7.00 5.30
N GLN A 257 0.12 -5.99 5.78
CA GLN A 257 -0.43 -4.97 6.68
C GLN A 257 -0.50 -3.60 6.01
N VAL A 258 -1.65 -2.94 6.16
CA VAL A 258 -1.87 -1.55 5.79
C VAL A 258 -2.21 -0.75 7.05
N ASP A 259 -1.43 0.28 7.34
CA ASP A 259 -1.67 1.20 8.45
C ASP A 259 -2.48 2.41 7.94
N VAL A 260 -3.62 2.68 8.58
CA VAL A 260 -4.51 3.79 8.18
C VAL A 260 -3.95 5.15 8.61
N ALA A 261 -3.23 5.20 9.73
CA ALA A 261 -2.64 6.42 10.29
C ALA A 261 -1.80 7.23 9.27
N PRO A 262 -0.83 6.66 8.52
CA PRO A 262 -0.07 7.41 7.52
C PRO A 262 -0.94 7.93 6.38
N ILE A 263 -1.99 7.19 5.97
CA ILE A 263 -2.91 7.64 4.90
C ILE A 263 -3.64 8.91 5.33
N VAL A 264 -4.16 8.90 6.55
CA VAL A 264 -4.87 10.03 7.14
C VAL A 264 -3.92 11.22 7.32
N ARG A 265 -2.70 10.98 7.79
CA ARG A 265 -1.66 12.02 7.97
C ARG A 265 -1.29 12.69 6.65
N MET A 266 -1.01 11.91 5.61
CA MET A 266 -0.74 12.43 4.26
C MET A 266 -1.92 13.20 3.68
N ALA A 267 -3.15 12.69 3.81
CA ALA A 267 -4.35 13.37 3.33
C ALA A 267 -4.54 14.72 4.02
N LYS A 268 -4.36 14.77 5.35
CA LYS A 268 -4.47 16.01 6.13
C LYS A 268 -3.40 17.02 5.74
N ALA A 269 -2.17 16.58 5.54
CA ALA A 269 -1.07 17.46 5.15
C ALA A 269 -1.30 18.10 3.77
N ALA A 270 -1.89 17.35 2.83
CA ALA A 270 -2.09 17.77 1.46
C ALA A 270 -3.36 18.62 1.25
N ALA A 271 -4.36 18.43 2.10
CA ALA A 271 -5.66 19.06 1.92
C ALA A 271 -5.69 20.53 2.33
N THR A 272 -6.29 21.36 1.47
CA THR A 272 -6.60 22.77 1.73
C THR A 272 -8.03 22.99 2.22
N SER A 273 -8.85 21.93 2.22
CA SER A 273 -10.25 21.94 2.67
C SER A 273 -10.68 20.55 3.16
N GLU A 274 -11.76 20.48 3.96
CA GLU A 274 -12.35 19.22 4.42
C GLU A 274 -12.76 18.29 3.27
N ARG A 275 -13.28 18.87 2.18
CA ARG A 275 -13.68 18.11 0.99
C ARG A 275 -12.48 17.52 0.26
N GLU A 276 -11.40 18.28 0.15
CA GLU A 276 -10.16 17.77 -0.45
C GLU A 276 -9.52 16.68 0.42
N PHE A 277 -9.53 16.86 1.75
CA PHE A 277 -9.11 15.85 2.71
C PHE A 277 -9.90 14.55 2.52
N SER A 278 -11.23 14.63 2.52
CA SER A 278 -12.12 13.49 2.32
C SER A 278 -11.80 12.75 1.02
N ARG A 279 -11.69 13.46 -0.10
CA ARG A 279 -11.39 12.85 -1.41
C ARG A 279 -10.03 12.15 -1.45
N LEU A 280 -8.99 12.82 -0.95
CA LEU A 280 -7.65 12.25 -0.85
C LEU A 280 -7.64 10.98 0.01
N LEU A 281 -8.31 11.02 1.18
CA LEU A 281 -8.44 9.86 2.07
C LEU A 281 -9.10 8.69 1.36
N HIS A 282 -10.27 8.90 0.74
CA HIS A 282 -11.01 7.83 0.07
C HIS A 282 -10.24 7.26 -1.13
N SER A 283 -9.56 8.10 -1.91
CA SER A 283 -8.77 7.63 -3.06
C SER A 283 -7.54 6.84 -2.64
N MET A 284 -6.79 7.32 -1.63
CA MET A 284 -5.66 6.56 -1.11
C MET A 284 -6.09 5.26 -0.42
N TYR A 285 -7.27 5.24 0.22
CA TYR A 285 -7.84 4.02 0.82
C TYR A 285 -8.32 3.03 -0.25
N LEU A 286 -9.01 3.47 -1.30
CA LEU A 286 -9.35 2.66 -2.47
C LEU A 286 -8.11 2.04 -3.10
N ARG A 287 -7.00 2.79 -3.14
CA ARG A 287 -5.71 2.26 -3.59
C ARG A 287 -5.23 1.10 -2.72
N GLN A 288 -5.44 1.15 -1.39
CA GLN A 288 -5.11 0.03 -0.51
C GLN A 288 -6.00 -1.18 -0.77
N LEU A 289 -7.32 -0.99 -0.85
CA LEU A 289 -8.25 -2.09 -1.11
C LEU A 289 -7.97 -2.76 -2.45
N GLY A 290 -7.83 -1.98 -3.53
CA GLY A 290 -7.53 -2.51 -4.85
C GLY A 290 -6.16 -3.19 -4.92
N THR A 291 -5.15 -2.65 -4.24
CA THR A 291 -3.84 -3.32 -4.17
C THR A 291 -3.95 -4.63 -3.43
N THR A 292 -4.61 -4.62 -2.28
CA THR A 292 -4.78 -5.82 -1.45
C THR A 292 -5.52 -6.89 -2.24
N TYR A 293 -6.68 -6.58 -2.81
CA TYR A 293 -7.42 -7.48 -3.68
C TYR A 293 -6.58 -7.99 -4.85
N ARG A 294 -5.84 -7.12 -5.57
CA ARG A 294 -4.97 -7.54 -6.67
C ARG A 294 -3.91 -8.56 -6.24
N LEU A 295 -3.36 -8.39 -5.05
CA LEU A 295 -2.31 -9.26 -4.52
C LEU A 295 -2.88 -10.53 -3.89
N THR A 296 -4.11 -10.49 -3.38
CA THR A 296 -4.75 -11.61 -2.69
C THR A 296 -5.75 -12.41 -3.52
N ARG A 297 -6.27 -11.90 -4.64
CA ARG A 297 -7.32 -12.56 -5.45
C ARG A 297 -6.93 -13.91 -6.09
N ASN A 298 -5.63 -14.22 -6.13
CA ASN A 298 -5.13 -15.52 -6.58
C ASN A 298 -4.76 -16.44 -5.39
N MET A 299 -4.99 -16.00 -4.15
CA MET A 299 -4.89 -16.85 -2.97
C MET A 299 -6.07 -17.82 -3.01
N ASN A 300 -5.78 -19.11 -2.82
CA ASN A 300 -6.84 -20.12 -2.74
C ASN A 300 -7.76 -19.78 -1.57
N ILE A 301 -8.97 -19.30 -1.87
CA ILE A 301 -10.08 -19.36 -0.92
C ILE A 301 -10.50 -20.84 -0.89
N ILE A 302 -9.97 -21.57 0.08
CA ILE A 302 -10.48 -22.91 0.40
C ILE A 302 -11.87 -22.69 1.01
N ARG A 303 -12.92 -22.90 0.21
CA ARG A 303 -14.31 -22.95 0.69
C ARG A 303 -14.60 -24.25 1.42
#